data_AF-A0A3A5JM09-F1
#
_entry.id   AF-A0A3A5JM09-F1
#
_cell.length_a   1.000
_cell.length_b   1.000
_cell.length_c   1.000
_cell.angle_alpha   90.00
_cell.angle_beta   90.00
_cell.angle_gamma   90.00
#
_symmetry.space_group_name_H-M   'P 1'
#
loop_
_entity.id
_entity.type
_entity.pdbx_description
1 polymer ?
#
loop_
_entity_poly.entity_id
_entity_poly.type
_entity_poly.pdbx_seq_one_letter_code
_entity_poly.pdbx_strand_id
1 'polypeptide(L)'
;MIAPDRMNESWSLDFVSDAFTDGRRFRVLAVVDDFTRECLALVADTSLSGARVARELDAIIARRGKPCTIVSDNVLRAEGNGVSRQSLSVRQLALAA
;
A
#
# COMPACT_ATOMS: atom_id res chain seq x y z
N MET A 1 -12.83 -3.18 14.35
CA MET A 1 -11.66 -3.68 13.60
C MET A 1 -10.89 -4.55 14.56
N ILE A 2 -10.73 -5.84 14.26
CA ILE A 2 -9.98 -6.77 15.11
C ILE A 2 -8.49 -6.46 14.88
N ALA A 3 -7.73 -6.22 15.95
CA ALA A 3 -6.30 -6.04 15.84
C ALA A 3 -5.65 -7.39 15.49
N PRO A 4 -4.65 -7.43 14.59
CA PRO A 4 -3.94 -8.68 14.28
C PRO A 4 -3.22 -9.19 15.53
N ASP A 5 -3.12 -10.52 15.65
CA ASP A 5 -2.48 -11.17 16.80
C ASP A 5 -1.04 -11.62 16.47
N ARG A 6 -0.62 -11.53 15.19
CA ARG A 6 0.69 -11.96 14.72
C ARG A 6 1.33 -11.00 13.73
N MET A 7 2.66 -10.98 13.73
CA MET A 7 3.46 -10.31 12.70
C MET A 7 3.14 -10.87 11.30
N ASN A 8 3.15 -10.00 10.30
CA ASN A 8 2.85 -10.28 8.90
C ASN A 8 1.44 -10.84 8.64
N GLU A 9 0.50 -10.68 9.56
CA GLU A 9 -0.89 -11.12 9.35
C GLU A 9 -1.70 -10.10 8.55
N SER A 10 -1.54 -8.81 8.87
CA SER A 10 -2.22 -7.70 8.21
C SER A 10 -1.24 -6.57 7.96
N TRP A 11 -1.25 -6.03 6.74
CA TRP A 11 -0.48 -4.85 6.38
C TRP A 11 -1.42 -3.70 6.02
N SER A 12 -1.08 -2.50 6.46
CA SER A 12 -1.70 -1.26 6.00
C SER A 12 -0.86 -0.61 4.89
N LEU A 13 -1.54 -0.16 3.84
CA LEU A 13 -0.99 0.63 2.74
C LEU A 13 -1.61 2.03 2.74
N ASP A 14 -0.77 3.04 2.54
CA ASP A 14 -1.18 4.42 2.32
C ASP A 14 -0.26 5.12 1.30
N PHE A 15 -0.77 6.18 0.66
CA PHE A 15 -0.06 7.05 -0.24
C PHE A 15 -0.05 8.49 0.30
N VAL A 16 1.13 8.95 0.70
CA VAL A 16 1.36 10.36 1.03
C VAL A 16 1.73 11.09 -0.25
N SER A 17 1.15 12.28 -0.49
CA SER A 17 1.46 13.10 -1.68
C SER A 17 2.08 14.42 -1.24
N ASP A 18 3.11 14.86 -1.96
CA ASP A 18 3.81 16.12 -1.68
C ASP A 18 4.39 16.71 -2.98
N ALA A 19 5.02 17.87 -2.92
CA ALA A 19 5.60 18.56 -4.06
C ALA A 19 7.01 19.07 -3.77
N PHE A 20 7.89 18.97 -4.77
CA PHE A 20 9.18 19.64 -4.76
C PHE A 20 9.01 21.16 -4.84
N THR A 21 10.07 21.89 -4.52
CA THR A 21 10.10 23.36 -4.58
C THR A 21 9.87 23.91 -6.00
N ASP A 22 10.07 23.09 -7.03
CA ASP A 22 9.79 23.43 -8.43
C ASP A 22 8.35 23.11 -8.88
N GLY A 23 7.49 22.65 -7.97
CA GLY A 23 6.08 22.34 -8.21
C GLY A 23 5.82 20.95 -8.76
N ARG A 24 6.85 20.13 -9.01
CA ARG A 24 6.67 18.73 -9.42
C ARG A 24 6.13 17.91 -8.23
N ARG A 25 5.02 17.22 -8.46
CA ARG A 25 4.39 16.35 -7.45
C ARG A 25 5.08 14.99 -7.39
N PHE A 26 5.16 14.43 -6.20
CA PHE A 26 5.57 13.05 -5.97
C PHE A 26 4.63 12.40 -4.96
N ARG A 27 4.65 11.07 -4.92
CA ARG A 27 3.90 10.27 -3.95
C ARG A 27 4.84 9.29 -3.27
N VAL A 28 4.53 8.98 -2.03
CA VAL A 28 5.24 8.00 -1.22
C VAL A 28 4.27 6.91 -0.85
N LEU A 29 4.53 5.69 -1.31
CA LEU A 29 3.87 4.49 -0.82
C LEU A 29 4.47 4.11 0.54
N ALA A 30 3.63 4.04 1.56
CA ALA A 30 3.97 3.49 2.87
C ALA A 30 3.30 2.13 3.05
N VAL A 31 4.10 1.12 3.43
CA VAL A 31 3.60 -0.21 3.80
C VAL A 31 4.01 -0.48 5.24
N VAL A 32 3.03 -0.76 6.09
CA VAL A 32 3.24 -0.94 7.53
C VAL A 32 2.60 -2.24 7.99
N ASP A 33 3.31 -2.99 8.83
CA ASP A 33 2.74 -4.14 9.52
C ASP A 33 1.85 -3.68 10.67
N ASP A 34 0.61 -4.17 10.70
CA ASP A 34 -0.40 -3.68 11.64
C ASP A 34 -0.14 -4.15 13.09
N PHE A 35 0.56 -5.28 13.28
CA PHE A 35 0.87 -5.84 14.60
C PHE A 35 2.12 -5.19 15.21
N THR A 36 3.23 -5.24 14.49
CA THR A 36 4.54 -4.75 14.95
C THR A 36 4.70 -3.24 14.79
N ARG A 37 3.84 -2.60 13.98
CA ARG A 37 3.97 -1.21 13.54
C ARG A 37 5.27 -0.94 12.77
N GLU A 38 5.93 -2.00 12.29
CA GLU A 38 7.14 -1.90 11.48
C GLU A 38 6.82 -1.33 10.10
N CYS A 39 7.63 -0.37 9.64
CA CYS A 39 7.57 0.13 8.28
C CYS A 39 8.29 -0.84 7.33
N LEU A 40 7.52 -1.59 6.54
CA LEU A 40 8.01 -2.62 5.62
C LEU A 40 8.58 -2.03 4.33
N ALA A 41 8.02 -0.92 3.86
CA ALA A 41 8.53 -0.17 2.71
C ALA A 41 8.07 1.29 2.72
N LEU A 42 8.97 2.16 2.24
CA LEU A 42 8.70 3.55 1.89
C LEU A 42 9.25 3.79 0.48
N VAL A 43 8.37 3.98 -0.49
CA VAL A 43 8.75 4.13 -1.89
C VAL A 43 8.28 5.48 -2.39
N ALA A 44 9.21 6.40 -2.56
CA ALA A 44 8.95 7.72 -3.13
C ALA A 44 9.19 7.70 -4.65
N ASP A 45 8.20 8.13 -5.42
CA ASP A 45 8.34 8.31 -6.86
C ASP A 45 7.43 9.45 -7.36
N THR A 46 7.81 10.05 -8.48
CA THR A 46 6.98 11.02 -9.21
C THR A 46 5.77 10.36 -9.89
N SER A 47 5.84 9.06 -10.14
CA SER A 47 4.71 8.25 -10.64
C SER A 47 4.75 6.84 -10.06
N LEU A 48 3.75 6.50 -9.24
CA LEU A 48 3.56 5.17 -8.67
C LEU A 48 2.39 4.47 -9.38
N SER A 49 2.68 3.78 -10.48
CA SER A 49 1.69 2.96 -11.18
C SER A 49 1.33 1.71 -10.35
N GLY A 50 0.15 1.13 -10.59
CA GLY A 50 -0.26 -0.12 -9.95
C GLY A 50 0.75 -1.25 -10.15
N ALA A 51 1.36 -1.34 -11.34
CA ALA A 51 2.43 -2.31 -11.63
C ALA A 51 3.70 -2.05 -10.80
N ARG A 52 4.06 -0.78 -10.56
CA ARG A 52 5.20 -0.45 -9.67
C ARG A 52 4.88 -0.85 -8.23
N VAL A 53 3.68 -0.53 -7.75
CA VAL A 53 3.22 -0.90 -6.39
C VAL A 53 3.21 -2.42 -6.22
N ALA A 54 2.67 -3.18 -7.18
CA ALA A 54 2.66 -4.64 -7.15
C ALA A 54 4.08 -5.22 -7.05
N ARG A 55 5.03 -4.71 -7.84
CA ARG A 55 6.43 -5.13 -7.76
C ARG A 55 7.07 -4.90 -6.39
N GLU A 56 6.78 -3.76 -5.75
CA GLU A 56 7.31 -3.46 -4.42
C GLU A 56 6.67 -4.39 -3.38
N LEU A 57 5.37 -4.66 -3.48
CA LEU A 57 4.68 -5.62 -2.62
C LEU A 57 5.23 -7.05 -2.79
N ASP A 58 5.43 -7.50 -4.02
CA ASP A 58 6.02 -8.81 -4.32
C ASP A 58 7.41 -8.97 -3.70
N ALA A 59 8.23 -7.91 -3.74
CA ALA A 59 9.55 -7.91 -3.13
C ALA A 59 9.49 -8.04 -1.59
N ILE A 60 8.50 -7.42 -0.93
CA ILE A 60 8.29 -7.56 0.52
C ILE A 60 7.78 -8.98 0.83
N ILE A 61 6.81 -9.47 0.06
CA ILE A 61 6.24 -10.81 0.20
C ILE A 61 7.32 -11.89 0.06
N ALA A 62 8.24 -11.74 -0.90
CA ALA A 62 9.34 -12.67 -1.11
C ALA A 62 10.29 -12.76 0.10
N ARG A 63 10.40 -11.69 0.90
CA ARG A 63 11.29 -11.63 2.07
C ARG A 63 10.61 -12.06 3.37
N ARG A 64 9.33 -11.73 3.53
CA ARG A 64 8.59 -11.85 4.82
C ARG A 64 7.47 -12.89 4.80
N GLY A 65 7.09 -13.37 3.63
CA GLY A 65 5.89 -14.17 3.43
C GLY A 65 4.68 -13.31 3.08
N LYS A 66 3.65 -13.97 2.56
CA LYS A 66 2.42 -13.32 2.09
C LYS A 66 1.49 -13.02 3.29
N PRO A 67 1.02 -11.77 3.45
CA PRO A 67 0.07 -11.46 4.50
C PRO A 67 -1.31 -12.06 4.21
N CYS A 68 -2.11 -12.24 5.26
CA CYS A 68 -3.50 -12.66 5.10
C CYS A 68 -4.34 -11.53 4.51
N THR A 69 -4.11 -10.30 4.96
CA THR A 69 -4.88 -9.12 4.55
C THR A 69 -3.96 -7.94 4.25
N ILE A 70 -4.32 -7.16 3.24
CA ILE A 70 -3.74 -5.84 2.98
C ILE A 70 -4.88 -4.83 3.01
N VAL A 71 -4.76 -3.78 3.81
CA VAL A 71 -5.76 -2.72 3.91
C VAL A 71 -5.18 -1.47 3.27
N SER A 72 -5.81 -0.96 2.22
CA SER A 72 -5.45 0.33 1.63
C SER A 72 -6.49 1.36 2.04
N ASP A 73 -6.07 2.48 2.59
CA ASP A 73 -6.99 3.56 2.92
C ASP A 73 -7.35 4.46 1.73
N ASN A 74 -6.63 4.32 0.62
CA ASN A 74 -6.89 5.05 -0.62
C ASN A 74 -7.44 4.14 -1.73
N VAL A 75 -8.59 4.53 -2.26
CA VAL A 75 -9.15 3.99 -3.51
C VAL A 75 -8.16 4.36 -4.63
N LEU A 76 -7.61 3.36 -5.32
CA LEU A 76 -7.17 3.53 -6.70
C LEU A 76 -8.42 3.88 -7.53
N ARG A 77 -8.84 5.14 -7.51
CA ARG A 77 -9.92 5.60 -8.38
C ARG A 77 -9.35 5.90 -9.75
N ALA A 78 -9.87 5.18 -10.75
CA ALA A 78 -10.22 5.83 -12.00
C ALA A 78 -11.28 6.90 -11.66
N GLU A 79 -10.96 8.16 -11.96
CA GLU A 79 -11.86 9.32 -12.12
C GLU A 79 -13.20 9.30 -11.34
N GLY A 80 -13.32 10.15 -10.30
CA GLY A 80 -14.62 10.57 -9.73
C GLY A 80 -14.59 10.86 -8.23
N ASN A 81 -15.35 11.83 -7.76
CA ASN A 81 -15.31 12.32 -6.38
C ASN A 81 -15.69 11.25 -5.32
N GLY A 82 -14.88 11.13 -4.25
CA GLY A 82 -15.25 10.44 -3.00
C GLY A 82 -14.14 9.56 -2.41
N VAL A 83 -13.70 9.92 -1.19
CA VAL A 83 -12.75 9.15 -0.36
C VAL A 83 -13.52 8.06 0.38
N SER A 84 -13.27 6.79 0.07
CA SER A 84 -13.84 5.64 0.78
C SER A 84 -12.73 4.64 1.12
N ARG A 85 -12.57 4.27 2.39
CA ARG A 85 -11.60 3.25 2.85
C ARG A 85 -11.99 1.88 2.26
N GLN A 86 -11.09 1.18 1.56
CA GLN A 86 -11.38 -0.13 0.95
C GLN A 86 -10.39 -1.20 1.44
N SER A 87 -10.88 -2.21 2.17
CA SER A 87 -10.10 -3.41 2.45
C SER A 87 -10.07 -4.31 1.21
N LEU A 88 -8.89 -4.57 0.67
CA LEU A 88 -8.70 -5.44 -0.51
C LEU A 88 -8.02 -6.72 -0.06
N SER A 89 -8.65 -7.88 -0.31
CA SER A 89 -7.95 -9.14 -0.08
C SER A 89 -6.75 -9.24 -1.05
N VAL A 90 -5.67 -9.89 -0.63
CA VAL A 90 -4.47 -10.06 -1.47
C VAL A 90 -4.80 -10.80 -2.78
N ARG A 91 -5.86 -11.62 -2.80
CA ARG A 91 -6.38 -12.26 -4.02
C ARG A 91 -6.91 -11.24 -5.03
N GLN A 92 -7.58 -10.18 -4.57
CA GLN A 92 -8.10 -9.11 -5.44
C GLN A 92 -6.98 -8.22 -5.97
N LEU A 93 -5.94 -7.97 -5.16
CA LEU A 93 -4.75 -7.23 -5.59
C LEU A 93 -3.95 -8.01 -6.65
N ALA A 94 -3.82 -9.33 -6.49
CA ALA A 94 -3.13 -10.20 -7.43
C ALA A 94 -3.88 -10.42 -8.77
N LEU A 95 -5.20 -10.20 -8.80
CA LEU A 95 -6.01 -10.27 -10.03
C LEU A 95 -5.99 -8.96 -10.84
N ALA A 96 -5.50 -7.87 -10.23
CA ALA A 96 -5.44 -6.54 -10.84
C ALA A 96 -4.03 -6.16 -11.36
N ALA A 97 -3.05 -7.07 -11.23
CA ALA A 97 -1.69 -6.96 -11.75
C ALA A 97 -1.52 -7.84 -12.99
#